data_AF-A0A8X6N8P1-F1
#
_entry.id   AF-A0A8X6N8P1-F1
#
_cell.length_a   1.000
_cell.length_b   1.000
_cell.length_c   1.000
_cell.angle_alpha   90.00
_cell.angle_beta   90.00
_cell.angle_gamma   90.00
#
_symmetry.space_group_name_H-M   'P 1'
#
loop_
_entity.id
_entity.type
_entity.pdbx_description
1 polymer ?
#
loop_
_entity_poly.entity_id
_entity_poly.type
_entity_poly.pdbx_seq_one_letter_code
_entity_poly.pdbx_strand_id
1 'polypeptide(L)'
;MEKITIPLDSLKRCIREKITLNYKMDLSNKPREKFWENIANDWKEFGHRPRKEAVANFRLKTRHNCLEEHLKRIDILTNGLCPICKTDTMNSEHLLVWPGP
;
A
#
# COMPACT_ATOMS: atom_id res chain seq x y z
N MET A 1 22.12 -1.04 38.77
CA MET A 1 21.64 -0.72 37.41
C MET A 1 22.03 0.71 37.14
N GLU A 2 23.07 0.89 36.33
CA GLU A 2 23.63 2.20 35.99
C GLU A 2 22.65 2.96 35.10
N LYS A 3 22.16 4.11 35.57
CA LYS A 3 21.24 4.95 34.80
C LYS A 3 22.07 5.71 33.76
N ILE A 4 22.03 5.25 32.52
CA ILE A 4 22.64 5.96 31.39
C ILE A 4 21.87 7.26 31.19
N THR A 5 22.51 8.38 31.54
CA THR A 5 21.93 9.71 31.38
C THR A 5 22.25 10.18 29.97
N ILE A 6 21.33 9.89 29.04
CA ILE A 6 21.45 10.31 27.65
C ILE A 6 20.90 11.74 27.55
N PRO A 7 21.67 12.73 27.06
CA PRO A 7 21.15 14.06 26.78
C PRO A 7 19.92 13.98 25.87
N LEU A 8 18.91 14.83 26.11
CA LEU A 8 17.62 14.79 25.40
C LEU A 8 17.79 14.79 23.86
N ASP A 9 18.76 15.54 23.34
CA ASP A 9 19.06 15.60 21.91
C ASP A 9 19.68 14.30 21.37
N SER A 10 20.46 13.61 22.19
CA SER A 10 20.97 12.27 21.89
C SER A 10 19.86 11.22 21.93
N LEU A 11 18.86 11.37 22.81
CA LEU A 11 17.70 10.46 22.87
C LEU A 11 16.85 10.55 21.59
N LYS A 12 16.57 11.77 21.11
CA LYS A 12 15.84 11.98 19.83
C LYS A 12 16.56 11.31 18.67
N ARG A 13 17.88 11.42 18.61
CA ARG A 13 18.71 10.77 17.60
C ARG A 13 18.59 9.24 17.69
N CYS A 14 18.77 8.66 18.88
CA CYS A 14 18.67 7.21 19.07
C CYS A 14 17.28 6.66 18.68
N ILE A 15 16.20 7.39 18.99
CA ILE A 15 14.84 7.02 18.58
C ILE A 15 14.72 7.02 17.04
N ARG A 16 15.17 8.09 16.37
CA ARG A 16 15.15 8.16 14.90
C ARG A 16 15.96 7.06 14.23
N GLU A 17 17.14 6.75 14.76
CA GLU A 17 17.99 5.67 14.28
C GLU A 17 17.31 4.31 14.43
N LYS A 18 16.69 4.06 15.60
CA LYS A 18 15.93 2.83 15.85
C LYS A 18 14.73 2.68 14.91
N ILE A 19 13.97 3.76 14.71
CA ILE A 19 12.83 3.79 13.76
C ILE A 19 13.32 3.52 12.34
N THR A 20 14.40 4.17 11.92
CA THR A 20 14.99 4.00 10.58
C THR A 20 15.48 2.57 10.36
N LEU A 21 16.11 1.97 11.36
CA LEU A 21 16.57 0.58 11.32
C LEU A 21 15.40 -0.39 11.24
N ASN A 22 14.39 -0.23 12.10
CA ASN A 22 13.19 -1.06 12.07
C ASN A 22 12.49 -0.95 10.70
N TYR A 23 12.35 0.25 10.16
CA TYR A 23 11.77 0.48 8.83
C TYR A 23 12.57 -0.21 7.71
N LYS A 24 13.91 -0.13 7.75
CA LYS A 24 14.77 -0.82 6.77
C LYS A 24 14.66 -2.34 6.88
N MET A 25 14.59 -2.87 8.10
CA MET A 25 14.38 -4.30 8.34
C MET A 25 13.01 -4.75 7.85
N ASP A 26 11.95 -3.97 8.08
CA ASP A 26 10.61 -4.26 7.58
C ASP A 26 10.57 -4.21 6.05
N LEU A 27 11.28 -3.27 5.41
CA LEU A 27 11.42 -3.23 3.96
C LEU A 27 12.21 -4.41 3.38
N SER A 28 13.22 -4.92 4.09
CA SER A 28 13.97 -6.11 3.66
C SER A 28 13.21 -7.41 3.91
N ASN A 29 12.38 -7.45 4.97
CA ASN A 29 11.63 -8.63 5.39
C ASN A 29 10.25 -8.72 4.76
N LYS A 30 9.68 -7.60 4.28
CA LYS A 30 8.52 -7.68 3.39
C LYS A 30 8.96 -8.39 2.11
N PRO A 31 8.29 -9.49 1.72
CA PRO A 31 8.48 -10.00 0.38
C PRO A 31 8.23 -8.82 -0.56
N ARG A 32 9.17 -8.57 -1.47
CA ARG A 32 8.88 -7.79 -2.68
C ARG A 32 7.87 -8.62 -3.45
N GLU A 33 6.64 -8.62 -2.98
CA GLU A 33 5.49 -9.16 -3.69
C GLU A 33 5.34 -8.22 -4.88
N LYS A 34 6.06 -8.54 -5.95
CA LYS A 34 5.92 -7.89 -7.23
C LYS A 34 4.57 -8.38 -7.72
N PHE A 35 3.51 -7.72 -7.29
CA PHE A 35 2.16 -8.01 -7.73
C PHE A 35 2.02 -7.92 -9.25
N TRP A 36 2.97 -7.24 -9.92
CA TRP A 36 3.12 -7.20 -11.36
C TRP A 36 3.74 -8.45 -12.01
N GLU A 37 4.44 -9.28 -11.24
CA GLU A 37 5.26 -10.41 -11.74
C GLU A 37 4.40 -11.45 -12.45
N ASN A 38 3.14 -11.60 -12.03
CA ASN A 38 2.17 -12.51 -12.64
C ASN A 38 1.23 -11.84 -13.65
N ILE A 39 1.45 -10.58 -14.05
CA ILE A 39 0.56 -9.86 -14.99
C ILE A 39 0.34 -10.62 -16.29
N ALA A 40 1.36 -11.31 -16.79
CA ALA A 40 1.22 -12.08 -18.03
C ALA A 40 0.22 -13.25 -17.88
N ASN A 41 0.18 -13.89 -16.70
CA ASN A 41 -0.76 -14.98 -16.41
C ASN A 41 -2.15 -14.44 -16.11
N ASP A 42 -2.23 -13.38 -15.31
CA ASP A 42 -3.43 -12.59 -15.07
C ASP A 42 -4.07 -12.17 -16.41
N TRP A 43 -3.30 -11.59 -17.34
CA TRP A 43 -3.81 -11.17 -18.65
C TRP A 43 -4.36 -12.32 -19.50
N LYS A 44 -3.81 -13.53 -19.39
CA LYS A 44 -4.39 -14.71 -20.06
C LYS A 44 -5.77 -15.05 -19.50
N GLU A 45 -5.99 -14.83 -18.20
CA GLU A 45 -7.25 -15.10 -17.52
C GLU A 45 -8.37 -14.12 -17.89
N PHE A 46 -8.07 -12.84 -18.12
CA PHE A 46 -9.11 -11.83 -18.40
C PHE A 46 -9.01 -11.12 -19.75
N GLY A 47 -7.94 -11.32 -20.51
CA GLY A 47 -7.72 -10.66 -21.80
C GLY A 47 -8.75 -11.02 -22.88
N HIS A 48 -9.47 -12.13 -22.69
CA HIS A 48 -10.56 -12.56 -23.58
C HIS A 48 -11.93 -11.97 -23.19
N ARG A 49 -12.05 -11.33 -22.01
CA ARG A 49 -13.30 -10.72 -21.53
C ARG A 49 -13.58 -9.40 -22.25
N PRO A 50 -14.82 -8.86 -22.18
CA PRO A 50 -15.12 -7.53 -22.70
C PRO A 50 -14.14 -6.48 -22.18
N ARG A 51 -13.76 -5.52 -23.04
CA ARG A 51 -12.74 -4.49 -22.74
C ARG A 51 -12.89 -3.85 -21.37
N LYS A 52 -14.14 -3.53 -20.97
CA LYS A 52 -14.44 -2.89 -19.67
C LYS A 52 -14.00 -3.78 -18.51
N GLU A 53 -14.29 -5.07 -18.56
CA GLU A 53 -13.93 -6.04 -17.52
C GLU A 53 -12.43 -6.34 -17.52
N ALA A 54 -11.83 -6.53 -18.70
CA ALA A 54 -10.39 -6.78 -18.81
C ALA A 54 -9.57 -5.62 -18.22
N VAL A 55 -9.96 -4.37 -18.53
CA VAL A 55 -9.32 -3.17 -18.00
C VAL A 55 -9.54 -3.01 -16.49
N ALA A 56 -10.74 -3.32 -15.99
CA ALA A 56 -11.02 -3.28 -14.56
C ALA A 56 -10.14 -4.27 -13.79
N ASN A 57 -10.11 -5.54 -14.22
CA ASN A 57 -9.29 -6.58 -13.59
C ASN A 57 -7.80 -6.24 -13.66
N PHE A 58 -7.32 -5.76 -14.81
CA PHE A 58 -5.93 -5.31 -14.96
C PHE A 58 -5.58 -4.24 -13.93
N ARG A 59 -6.40 -3.18 -13.80
CA ARG A 59 -6.19 -2.08 -12.84
C ARG A 59 -6.23 -2.53 -11.38
N LEU A 60 -7.01 -3.56 -11.05
CA LEU A 60 -7.08 -4.13 -9.71
C LEU A 60 -5.86 -5.00 -9.37
N LYS A 61 -5.46 -5.89 -10.28
CA LYS A 61 -4.28 -6.76 -10.11
C LYS A 61 -2.99 -5.95 -10.00
N THR A 62 -2.92 -4.86 -10.76
CA THR A 62 -1.86 -3.85 -10.71
C THR A 62 -1.99 -2.89 -9.52
N ARG A 63 -2.99 -3.06 -8.64
CA ARG A 63 -3.29 -2.17 -7.50
C ARG A 63 -3.29 -0.68 -7.87
N HIS A 64 -3.50 -0.36 -9.15
CA HIS A 64 -3.43 1.00 -9.68
C HIS A 64 -4.59 1.84 -9.15
N ASN A 65 -5.72 1.19 -8.90
CA ASN A 65 -6.89 1.82 -8.29
C ASN A 65 -6.75 1.97 -6.76
N CYS A 66 -5.71 1.44 -6.12
CA CYS A 66 -5.45 1.58 -4.67
C CYS A 66 -4.56 2.80 -4.33
N LEU A 67 -4.51 3.79 -5.22
CA LEU A 67 -3.62 4.95 -5.10
C LEU A 67 -3.87 5.75 -3.82
N GLU A 68 -5.13 5.96 -3.46
CA GLU A 68 -5.53 6.77 -2.30
C GLU A 68 -5.10 6.16 -0.97
N GLU A 69 -5.23 4.83 -0.80
CA GLU A 69 -4.68 4.13 0.37
C GLU A 69 -3.15 4.26 0.43
N HIS A 70 -2.49 4.15 -0.73
CA HIS A 70 -1.04 4.29 -0.82
C HIS A 70 -0.59 5.70 -0.43
N LEU A 71 -1.23 6.74 -0.96
CA LEU A 71 -0.93 8.14 -0.66
C LEU A 71 -1.19 8.49 0.81
N LYS A 72 -2.26 7.94 1.40
CA LYS A 72 -2.51 8.06 2.85
C LYS A 72 -1.38 7.43 3.67
N ARG A 73 -0.89 6.25 3.28
CA ARG A 73 0.17 5.52 4.00
C ARG A 73 1.51 6.27 4.03
N ILE A 74 1.74 7.17 3.08
CA ILE A 74 2.93 8.04 3.01
C ILE A 74 2.64 9.47 3.47
N ASP A 75 1.53 9.69 4.18
CA ASP A 75 1.10 10.96 4.75
C ASP A 75 0.96 12.11 3.72
N ILE A 76 0.78 11.81 2.44
CA ILE A 76 0.48 12.82 1.40
C ILE A 76 -1.00 13.22 1.45
N LEU A 77 -1.89 12.24 1.61
CA LEU A 77 -3.32 12.49 1.77
C LEU A 77 -3.74 12.29 3.23
N THR A 78 -4.60 13.20 3.71
CA THR A 78 -5.15 13.16 5.08
C THR A 78 -6.14 12.00 5.28
N ASN A 79 -6.74 11.51 4.20
CA ASN A 79 -7.60 10.33 4.21
C ASN A 79 -7.29 9.47 2.96
N GLY A 80 -7.66 8.20 3.00
CA GLY A 80 -7.47 7.26 1.89
C GLY A 80 -8.82 6.71 1.44
N LEU A 81 -9.85 7.55 1.51
CA LEU A 81 -11.22 7.18 1.17
C LEU A 81 -11.29 6.91 -0.33
N CYS A 82 -12.15 5.98 -0.72
CA CYS A 82 -12.49 5.73 -2.11
C CYS A 82 -13.05 7.02 -2.73
N PRO A 83 -12.43 7.60 -3.77
CA PRO A 83 -12.95 8.79 -4.44
C PRO A 83 -14.33 8.58 -5.08
N ILE A 84 -14.74 7.31 -5.25
CA ILE A 84 -16.01 6.96 -5.88
C ILE A 84 -17.13 6.86 -4.83
N CYS A 85 -16.99 6.01 -3.81
CA CYS A 85 -18.05 5.83 -2.80
C CYS A 85 -17.91 6.76 -1.59
N LYS A 86 -16.72 7.29 -1.31
CA LYS A 86 -16.36 8.16 -0.17
C LYS A 86 -16.64 7.58 1.23
N THR A 87 -16.98 6.30 1.34
CA THR A 87 -17.34 5.66 2.61
C THR A 87 -16.24 4.79 3.18
N ASP A 88 -15.45 4.14 2.33
CA ASP A 88 -14.47 3.14 2.76
C ASP A 88 -13.08 3.42 2.21
N THR A 89 -12.07 2.73 2.72
CA THR A 89 -10.68 2.89 2.26
C THR A 89 -10.54 2.33 0.85
N MET A 90 -9.88 3.07 -0.04
CA MET A 90 -9.66 2.69 -1.45
C MET A 90 -8.58 1.61 -1.58
N ASN A 91 -8.87 0.41 -1.10
CA ASN A 91 -7.99 -0.75 -1.18
C ASN A 91 -8.55 -1.81 -2.14
N SER A 92 -7.77 -2.86 -2.39
CA SER A 92 -8.17 -3.91 -3.34
C SER A 92 -9.42 -4.67 -2.90
N GLU A 93 -9.61 -4.83 -1.59
CA GLU A 93 -10.77 -5.53 -1.01
C GLU A 93 -12.05 -4.73 -1.22
N HIS A 94 -12.01 -3.43 -0.92
CA HIS A 94 -13.10 -2.49 -1.19
C HIS A 94 -13.52 -2.53 -2.66
N LEU A 95 -12.56 -2.54 -3.58
CA LEU A 95 -12.83 -2.57 -5.02
C LEU A 95 -13.38 -3.90 -5.55
N LEU A 96 -13.15 -5.02 -4.84
CA LEU A 96 -13.70 -6.33 -5.19
C LEU A 96 -15.14 -6.50 -4.70
N VAL A 97 -15.47 -5.86 -3.57
CA VAL A 97 -16.78 -5.99 -2.92
C VAL A 97 -17.74 -4.88 -3.36
N TRP A 98 -17.23 -3.72 -3.81
CA TRP A 98 -18.07 -2.58 -4.13
C TRP A 98 -18.89 -2.83 -5.42
N PRO A 99 -20.23 -2.83 -5.35
CA PRO A 99 -21.10 -3.17 -6.48
C PRO A 99 -21.22 -2.06 -7.54
N GLY A 100 -20.52 -0.93 -7.37
CA GLY A 100 -20.72 0.28 -8.18
C GLY A 100 -21.89 1.13 -7.68
N PRO A 101 -22.18 2.28 -8.35
CA PRO A 101 -23.44 2.99 -8.20
C PRO A 101 -24.60 2.23 -8.86
#